data_AF-A0A7S1T8J2-F1
#
_entry.id   AF-A0A7S1T8J2-F1
#
_cell.length_a   1.000
_cell.length_b   1.000
_cell.length_c   1.000
_cell.angle_alpha   90.00
_cell.angle_beta   90.00
_cell.angle_gamma   90.00
#
_symmetry.space_group_name_H-M   'P 1'
#
loop_
_entity.id
_entity.type
_entity.pdbx_description
1 polymer ?
#
loop_
_entity_poly.entity_id
_entity_poly.type
_entity_poly.pdbx_seq_one_letter_code
_entity_poly.pdbx_strand_id
1 'polypeptide(L)'
;RGKAGEAELAADKLNTAQPGMGHLIHMASHMYMRVGRYGDGVRNSMLAIRRDAADSLHCLVPYGPEHNTDTIIMLASMSGEYSTALEYAALERSYASGRMNPMAAFPGMQWTNMFLLQTRYAMWADVLSAPPPPPHARGDSPHQGFEFATAMWHFGRLLALAAKVSDTSGVVLPKADADKVAAVEAEAEAFRRVSAGVDDREAVSLPSPRWKLGGQIGLYSGGYRYLLDWVERMAEGRVAAL
;
A
#
# COMPACT_ATOMS: atom_id res chain seq x y z
N ARG A 1 -16.58 21.64 -1.70
CA ARG A 1 -15.17 21.61 -2.14
C ARG A 1 -14.35 22.30 -1.05
N GLY A 2 -13.50 21.59 -0.32
CA GLY A 2 -12.64 22.20 0.71
C GLY A 2 -11.53 23.04 0.06
N LYS A 3 -11.20 24.19 0.63
CA LYS A 3 -10.08 25.04 0.18
C LYS A 3 -8.80 24.56 0.86
N ALA A 4 -7.77 24.23 0.09
CA ALA A 4 -6.52 23.65 0.62
C ALA A 4 -5.87 24.53 1.73
N GLY A 5 -5.86 25.86 1.55
CA GLY A 5 -5.29 26.77 2.56
C GLY A 5 -6.07 26.84 3.88
N GLU A 6 -7.38 26.58 3.88
CA GLU A 6 -8.17 26.50 5.12
C GLU A 6 -7.88 25.18 5.86
N ALA A 7 -7.65 24.09 5.12
CA ALA A 7 -7.27 22.79 5.69
C ALA A 7 -5.86 22.82 6.31
N GLU A 8 -4.94 23.57 5.71
CA GLU A 8 -3.57 23.71 6.22
C GLU A 8 -3.53 24.41 7.60
N LEU A 9 -4.20 25.55 7.74
CA LEU A 9 -4.28 26.27 9.02
C LEU A 9 -4.99 25.44 10.10
N ALA A 10 -6.00 24.67 9.71
CA ALA A 10 -6.69 23.75 10.62
C ALA A 10 -5.76 22.61 11.09
N ALA A 11 -4.94 22.06 10.19
CA ALA A 11 -3.96 21.02 10.50
C ALA A 11 -2.92 21.50 11.50
N ASP A 12 -2.33 22.68 11.27
CA ASP A 12 -1.32 23.28 12.16
C ASP A 12 -1.89 23.57 13.56
N LYS A 13 -3.13 24.08 13.64
CA LYS A 13 -3.83 24.26 14.91
C LYS A 13 -4.05 22.93 15.63
N LEU A 14 -4.57 21.93 14.93
CA LEU A 14 -4.85 20.61 15.51
C LEU A 14 -3.57 19.94 16.02
N ASN A 15 -2.47 20.03 15.27
CA ASN A 15 -1.17 19.46 15.64
C ASN A 15 -0.68 19.96 17.02
N THR A 16 -0.93 21.22 17.33
CA THR A 16 -0.46 21.86 18.57
C THR A 16 -1.52 21.91 19.68
N ALA A 17 -2.78 21.60 19.38
CA ALA A 17 -3.90 21.83 20.30
C ALA A 17 -3.86 20.94 21.56
N GLN A 18 -3.41 19.70 21.42
CA GLN A 18 -3.31 18.72 22.51
C GLN A 18 -2.06 17.84 22.34
N PRO A 19 -0.86 18.33 22.72
CA PRO A 19 0.40 17.60 22.54
C PRO A 19 0.44 16.26 23.31
N GLY A 20 -0.47 16.08 24.26
CA GLY A 20 -0.60 14.86 25.06
C GLY A 20 -1.44 13.75 24.43
N MET A 21 -2.10 13.99 23.29
CA MET A 21 -3.02 13.03 22.68
C MET A 21 -2.49 12.54 21.34
N GLY A 22 -1.91 11.34 21.31
CA GLY A 22 -1.34 10.73 20.09
C GLY A 22 -2.32 10.70 18.91
N HIS A 23 -3.60 10.35 19.18
CA HIS A 23 -4.65 10.35 18.17
C HIS A 23 -4.88 11.73 17.50
N LEU A 24 -4.90 12.84 18.26
CA LEU A 24 -5.15 14.16 17.67
C LEU A 24 -3.96 14.65 16.84
N ILE A 25 -2.74 14.34 17.28
CA ILE A 25 -1.51 14.59 16.51
C ILE A 25 -1.57 13.82 15.18
N HIS A 26 -2.01 12.56 15.22
CA HIS A 26 -2.18 11.73 14.02
C HIS A 26 -3.25 12.27 13.07
N MET A 27 -4.38 12.76 13.59
CA MET A 27 -5.44 13.33 12.74
C MET A 27 -4.96 14.55 11.94
N ALA A 28 -3.98 15.32 12.45
CA ALA A 28 -3.34 16.37 11.67
C ALA A 28 -2.57 15.81 10.46
N SER A 29 -1.92 14.64 10.58
CA SER A 29 -1.25 13.96 9.46
C SER A 29 -2.20 13.64 8.30
N HIS A 30 -3.46 13.27 8.57
CA HIS A 30 -4.47 13.08 7.53
C HIS A 30 -4.75 14.36 6.75
N MET A 31 -4.73 15.51 7.40
CA MET A 31 -4.89 16.80 6.73
C MET A 31 -3.65 17.16 5.91
N TYR A 32 -2.45 16.97 6.48
CA TYR A 32 -1.18 17.19 5.78
C TYR A 32 -1.05 16.33 4.52
N MET A 33 -1.50 15.07 4.57
CA MET A 33 -1.59 14.17 3.41
C MET A 33 -2.43 14.80 2.28
N ARG A 34 -3.56 15.43 2.59
CA ARG A 34 -4.47 16.00 1.59
C ARG A 34 -3.94 17.29 0.95
N VAL A 35 -3.12 18.05 1.68
CA VAL A 35 -2.55 19.33 1.19
C VAL A 35 -1.13 19.20 0.66
N GLY A 36 -0.57 17.98 0.62
CA GLY A 36 0.77 17.71 0.06
C GLY A 36 1.93 18.00 1.01
N ARG A 37 1.67 18.29 2.29
CA ARG A 37 2.69 18.49 3.32
C ARG A 37 3.19 17.15 3.88
N TYR A 38 3.65 16.28 3.00
CA TYR A 38 3.87 14.87 3.31
C TYR A 38 4.89 14.65 4.44
N GLY A 39 6.03 15.34 4.41
CA GLY A 39 7.06 15.23 5.44
C GLY A 39 6.62 15.75 6.82
N ASP A 40 5.73 16.75 6.88
CA ASP A 40 5.12 17.16 8.15
C ASP A 40 4.24 16.05 8.72
N GLY A 41 3.44 15.42 7.86
CA GLY A 41 2.64 14.28 8.24
C GLY A 41 3.49 13.08 8.72
N VAL A 42 4.64 12.80 8.07
CA VAL A 42 5.58 11.74 8.54
C VAL A 42 6.01 12.04 9.98
N ARG A 43 6.55 13.24 10.23
CA ARG A 43 7.03 13.65 11.56
C ARG A 43 5.93 13.57 12.61
N ASN A 44 4.73 14.01 12.26
CA ASN A 44 3.56 13.97 13.14
C ASN A 44 3.12 12.55 13.48
N SER A 45 3.02 11.66 12.48
CA SER A 45 2.62 10.28 12.74
C SER A 45 3.69 9.52 13.54
N MET A 46 4.98 9.81 13.33
CA MET A 46 6.04 9.28 14.19
C MET A 46 5.91 9.78 15.64
N LEU A 47 5.54 11.05 15.83
CA LEU A 47 5.26 11.61 17.15
C LEU A 47 4.04 10.93 17.81
N ALA A 48 2.98 10.69 17.05
CA ALA A 48 1.80 9.98 17.51
C ALA A 48 2.14 8.57 17.98
N ILE A 49 2.91 7.78 17.22
CA ILE A 49 3.38 6.44 17.63
C ILE A 49 4.17 6.49 18.94
N ARG A 50 5.10 7.44 19.07
CA ARG A 50 5.88 7.60 20.31
C ARG A 50 4.98 7.93 21.49
N ARG A 51 3.95 8.75 21.28
CA ARG A 51 3.01 9.12 22.34
C ARG A 51 2.11 7.96 22.74
N ASP A 52 1.56 7.28 21.77
CA ASP A 52 0.75 6.07 21.95
C ASP A 52 1.53 4.97 22.71
N ALA A 53 2.81 4.80 22.41
CA ALA A 53 3.69 3.89 23.15
C ALA A 53 3.88 4.31 24.61
N ALA A 54 4.02 5.61 24.89
CA ALA A 54 4.11 6.14 26.26
C ALA A 54 2.78 6.01 27.01
N ASP A 55 1.65 6.31 26.37
CA ASP A 55 0.31 6.19 26.96
C ASP A 55 -0.03 4.71 27.27
N SER A 56 0.48 3.76 26.47
CA SER A 56 0.39 2.31 26.76
C SER A 56 1.01 1.92 28.10
N LEU A 57 2.09 2.60 28.52
CA LEU A 57 2.73 2.38 29.83
C LEU A 57 1.84 2.84 30.99
N HIS A 58 0.81 3.63 30.70
CA HIS A 58 -0.18 4.13 31.66
C HIS A 58 -1.54 3.42 31.54
N CYS A 59 -1.58 2.23 30.93
CA CYS A 59 -2.80 1.43 30.71
C CYS A 59 -3.87 2.12 29.85
N LEU A 60 -3.50 3.15 29.08
CA LEU A 60 -4.36 3.74 28.06
C LEU A 60 -4.25 2.90 26.79
N VAL A 61 -5.37 2.73 26.08
CA VAL A 61 -5.40 1.97 24.81
C VAL A 61 -4.99 2.91 23.67
N PRO A 62 -3.86 2.67 22.99
CA PRO A 62 -3.44 3.47 21.84
C PRO A 62 -4.43 3.44 20.69
N TYR A 63 -4.40 4.49 19.88
CA TYR A 63 -5.10 4.50 18.60
C TYR A 63 -4.32 3.67 17.58
N GLY A 64 -4.46 2.33 17.66
CA GLY A 64 -4.07 1.36 16.64
C GLY A 64 -2.70 1.60 15.99
N PRO A 65 -1.59 0.97 16.47
CA PRO A 65 -0.25 1.26 15.96
C PRO A 65 -0.12 1.08 14.44
N GLU A 66 -0.86 0.15 13.85
CA GLU A 66 -0.91 -0.10 12.40
C GLU A 66 -1.43 1.08 11.59
N HIS A 67 -2.50 1.74 12.04
CA HIS A 67 -3.06 2.89 11.33
C HIS A 67 -2.08 4.07 11.30
N ASN A 68 -1.29 4.23 12.36
CA ASN A 68 -0.23 5.22 12.39
C ASN A 68 0.92 4.82 11.46
N THR A 69 1.34 3.55 11.43
CA THR A 69 2.40 3.09 10.52
C THR A 69 2.00 3.15 9.06
N ASP A 70 0.78 2.78 8.70
CA ASP A 70 0.24 2.89 7.33
C ASP A 70 0.30 4.33 6.83
N THR A 71 -0.08 5.27 7.70
CA THR A 71 -0.03 6.69 7.40
C THR A 71 1.42 7.14 7.17
N ILE A 72 2.37 6.68 7.99
CA ILE A 72 3.80 6.97 7.77
C ILE A 72 4.28 6.39 6.45
N ILE A 73 3.98 5.13 6.15
CA ILE A 73 4.40 4.45 4.91
C ILE A 73 3.92 5.22 3.68
N MET A 74 2.62 5.59 3.65
CA MET A 74 2.05 6.38 2.57
C MET A 74 2.71 7.75 2.44
N LEU A 75 2.81 8.50 3.54
CA LEU A 75 3.37 9.85 3.53
C LEU A 75 4.85 9.87 3.15
N ALA A 76 5.64 8.95 3.71
CA ALA A 76 7.06 8.79 3.40
C ALA A 76 7.27 8.39 1.92
N SER A 77 6.39 7.56 1.38
CA SER A 77 6.39 7.23 -0.06
C SER A 77 6.14 8.45 -0.96
N MET A 78 5.32 9.38 -0.49
CA MET A 78 4.96 10.59 -1.22
C MET A 78 5.98 11.72 -1.05
N SER A 79 6.68 11.79 0.08
CA SER A 79 7.78 12.76 0.30
C SER A 79 9.14 12.28 -0.23
N GLY A 80 9.25 11.02 -0.68
CA GLY A 80 10.52 10.44 -1.15
C GLY A 80 11.44 9.95 -0.01
N GLU A 81 10.92 9.85 1.21
CA GLU A 81 11.61 9.32 2.39
C GLU A 81 11.63 7.78 2.37
N TYR A 82 12.25 7.20 1.34
CA TYR A 82 12.18 5.75 1.07
C TYR A 82 12.68 4.89 2.23
N SER A 83 13.75 5.29 2.92
CA SER A 83 14.31 4.53 4.06
C SER A 83 13.31 4.44 5.19
N THR A 84 12.64 5.56 5.51
CA THR A 84 11.58 5.61 6.51
C THR A 84 10.40 4.74 6.11
N ALA A 85 9.97 4.79 4.84
CA ALA A 85 8.87 3.96 4.37
C ALA A 85 9.16 2.46 4.53
N LEU A 86 10.37 2.00 4.17
CA LEU A 86 10.79 0.61 4.32
C LEU A 86 10.93 0.19 5.79
N GLU A 87 11.50 1.05 6.63
CA GLU A 87 11.62 0.80 8.08
C GLU A 87 10.24 0.57 8.71
N TYR A 88 9.28 1.44 8.42
CA TYR A 88 7.94 1.34 8.97
C TYR A 88 7.12 0.18 8.38
N ALA A 89 7.32 -0.18 7.11
CA ALA A 89 6.74 -1.40 6.54
C ALA A 89 7.31 -2.69 7.17
N ALA A 90 8.58 -2.68 7.58
CA ALA A 90 9.16 -3.80 8.33
C ALA A 90 8.60 -3.85 9.77
N LEU A 91 8.45 -2.69 10.41
CA LEU A 91 7.84 -2.58 11.74
C LEU A 91 6.39 -3.09 11.74
N GLU A 92 5.60 -2.72 10.73
CA GLU A 92 4.20 -3.14 10.60
C GLU A 92 4.06 -4.68 10.58
N ARG A 93 4.95 -5.38 9.86
CA ARG A 93 5.01 -6.85 9.83
C ARG A 93 5.34 -7.48 11.19
N SER A 94 5.99 -6.74 12.09
CA SER A 94 6.40 -7.23 13.42
C SER A 94 5.30 -7.15 14.48
N TYR A 95 4.21 -6.42 14.20
CA TYR A 95 3.11 -6.32 15.15
C TYR A 95 2.49 -7.71 15.43
N ALA A 96 1.95 -7.89 16.64
CA ALA A 96 1.30 -9.15 17.02
C ALA A 96 -0.17 -9.14 16.59
N SER A 97 -0.66 -10.27 16.06
CA SER A 97 -2.02 -10.45 15.54
C SER A 97 -3.15 -10.11 16.51
N GLY A 98 -2.90 -10.11 17.83
CA GLY A 98 -3.90 -9.85 18.87
C GLY A 98 -3.94 -8.43 19.45
N ARG A 99 -3.15 -7.46 18.95
CA ARG A 99 -3.14 -6.07 19.48
C ARG A 99 -3.97 -5.08 18.66
N MET A 100 -4.80 -5.58 17.74
CA MET A 100 -5.51 -4.75 16.79
C MET A 100 -6.88 -4.36 17.32
N ASN A 101 -7.26 -3.11 17.12
CA ASN A 101 -8.66 -2.73 17.19
C ASN A 101 -9.37 -3.36 15.98
N PRO A 102 -10.36 -4.26 16.17
CA PRO A 102 -11.06 -4.91 15.06
C PRO A 102 -11.76 -3.92 14.11
N MET A 103 -11.96 -2.67 14.51
CA MET A 103 -12.51 -1.60 13.67
C MET A 103 -11.46 -0.92 12.76
N ALA A 104 -10.17 -1.07 13.05
CA ALA A 104 -9.07 -0.43 12.32
C ALA A 104 -8.24 -1.43 11.49
N ALA A 105 -8.60 -2.71 11.53
CA ALA A 105 -7.95 -3.78 10.79
C ALA A 105 -8.36 -3.73 9.32
N PHE A 106 -7.45 -3.40 8.41
CA PHE A 106 -7.57 -3.79 7.01
C PHE A 106 -6.73 -5.06 6.81
N PRO A 107 -7.35 -6.25 6.75
CA PRO A 107 -6.61 -7.51 6.64
C PRO A 107 -5.64 -7.51 5.46
N GLY A 108 -4.38 -7.89 5.69
CA GLY A 108 -3.38 -8.10 4.63
C GLY A 108 -2.52 -6.89 4.23
N MET A 109 -2.78 -5.67 4.74
CA MET A 109 -1.99 -4.46 4.39
C MET A 109 -0.51 -4.59 4.77
N GLN A 110 -0.20 -5.22 5.90
CA GLN A 110 1.17 -5.36 6.39
C GLN A 110 2.10 -6.16 5.47
N TRP A 111 1.54 -7.08 4.68
CA TRP A 111 2.31 -7.81 3.68
C TRP A 111 2.44 -7.00 2.39
N THR A 112 1.36 -6.32 2.02
CA THR A 112 1.23 -5.52 0.80
C THR A 112 2.17 -4.31 0.77
N ASN A 113 2.25 -3.54 1.87
CA ASN A 113 2.99 -2.27 1.91
C ASN A 113 4.45 -2.42 1.48
N MET A 114 5.17 -3.40 2.02
CA MET A 114 6.57 -3.65 1.65
C MET A 114 6.71 -4.00 0.15
N PHE A 115 5.83 -4.84 -0.40
CA PHE A 115 5.91 -5.20 -1.83
C PHE A 115 5.63 -4.00 -2.73
N LEU A 116 4.65 -3.17 -2.38
CA LEU A 116 4.35 -1.96 -3.14
C LEU A 116 5.49 -0.94 -3.05
N LEU A 117 6.14 -0.79 -1.89
CA LEU A 117 7.31 0.07 -1.73
C LEU A 117 8.49 -0.41 -2.58
N GLN A 118 8.85 -1.69 -2.45
CA GLN A 118 9.94 -2.28 -3.23
C GLN A 118 9.67 -2.16 -4.73
N THR A 119 8.43 -2.38 -5.16
CA THR A 119 8.01 -2.22 -6.55
C THR A 119 8.09 -0.76 -7.01
N ARG A 120 7.60 0.20 -6.19
CA ARG A 120 7.66 1.64 -6.46
C ARG A 120 9.10 2.13 -6.65
N TYR A 121 10.03 1.59 -5.87
CA TYR A 121 11.45 1.96 -5.90
C TYR A 121 12.32 1.06 -6.78
N ALA A 122 11.71 0.22 -7.62
CA ALA A 122 12.42 -0.65 -8.56
C ALA A 122 13.44 -1.60 -7.90
N MET A 123 13.16 -2.04 -6.67
CA MET A 123 13.97 -3.00 -5.90
C MET A 123 13.74 -4.44 -6.40
N TRP A 124 13.97 -4.68 -7.69
CA TRP A 124 13.56 -5.91 -8.38
C TRP A 124 14.17 -7.18 -7.80
N ALA A 125 15.41 -7.12 -7.32
CA ALA A 125 16.05 -8.25 -6.65
C ALA A 125 15.32 -8.64 -5.36
N ASP A 126 14.94 -7.64 -4.55
CA ASP A 126 14.20 -7.86 -3.30
C ASP A 126 12.80 -8.42 -3.58
N VAL A 127 12.09 -7.83 -4.56
CA VAL A 127 10.77 -8.31 -4.98
C VAL A 127 10.79 -9.78 -5.43
N LEU A 128 11.78 -10.16 -6.24
CA LEU A 128 11.86 -11.53 -6.78
C LEU A 128 12.37 -12.55 -5.76
N SER A 129 13.15 -12.14 -4.77
CA SER A 129 13.66 -13.01 -3.71
C SER A 129 12.71 -13.17 -2.52
N ALA A 130 11.75 -12.27 -2.38
CA ALA A 130 10.84 -12.29 -1.25
C ALA A 130 9.89 -13.52 -1.28
N PRO A 131 9.73 -14.21 -0.15
CA PRO A 131 8.80 -15.34 -0.06
C PRO A 131 7.35 -14.88 -0.22
N PRO A 132 6.44 -15.77 -0.67
CA PRO A 132 5.02 -15.46 -0.68
C PRO A 132 4.50 -15.15 0.73
N PRO A 133 3.42 -14.37 0.87
CA PRO A 133 2.78 -14.16 2.16
C PRO A 133 2.41 -15.50 2.82
N PRO A 134 2.52 -15.64 4.15
CA PRO A 134 2.12 -16.85 4.84
C PRO A 134 0.59 -17.05 4.75
N PRO A 135 0.06 -18.29 4.76
CA PRO A 135 -1.39 -18.57 4.70
C PRO A 135 -2.24 -17.88 5.77
N HIS A 136 -1.60 -17.47 6.87
CA HIS A 136 -2.21 -16.69 7.96
C HIS A 136 -1.63 -15.28 8.04
N ALA A 137 -1.39 -14.64 6.89
CA ALA A 137 -1.06 -13.22 6.75
C ALA A 137 -2.20 -12.32 7.29
N ARG A 138 -2.38 -12.37 8.61
CA ARG A 138 -3.45 -11.89 9.51
C ARG A 138 -4.89 -11.82 8.99
N GLY A 139 -5.74 -12.54 9.73
CA GLY A 139 -7.18 -12.36 9.84
C GLY A 139 -7.91 -13.69 9.64
N ASP A 140 -8.74 -14.10 10.61
CA ASP A 140 -9.78 -15.13 10.43
C ASP A 140 -10.97 -14.57 9.60
N SER A 141 -10.68 -13.70 8.64
CA SER A 141 -11.65 -13.26 7.65
C SER A 141 -11.58 -14.27 6.50
N PRO A 142 -12.71 -14.90 6.11
CA PRO A 142 -12.72 -15.96 5.13
C PRO A 142 -12.02 -15.65 3.80
N HIS A 143 -11.88 -14.36 3.39
CA HIS A 143 -11.56 -14.02 1.99
C HIS A 143 -10.70 -12.76 1.71
N GLN A 144 -10.05 -12.10 2.68
CA GLN A 144 -9.53 -10.74 2.37
C GLN A 144 -8.07 -10.42 2.69
N GLY A 145 -7.41 -11.12 3.61
CA GLY A 145 -6.02 -10.78 3.98
C GLY A 145 -4.97 -11.47 3.12
N PHE A 146 -5.06 -12.80 3.05
CA PHE A 146 -4.07 -13.64 2.40
C PHE A 146 -4.12 -13.52 0.87
N GLU A 147 -5.32 -13.59 0.29
CA GLU A 147 -5.54 -13.50 -1.16
C GLU A 147 -5.09 -12.14 -1.68
N PHE A 148 -5.45 -11.06 -0.97
CA PHE A 148 -5.04 -9.71 -1.34
C PHE A 148 -3.52 -9.54 -1.27
N ALA A 149 -2.88 -9.94 -0.17
CA ALA A 149 -1.43 -9.88 -0.03
C ALA A 149 -0.71 -10.73 -1.10
N THR A 150 -1.26 -11.90 -1.43
CA THR A 150 -0.70 -12.81 -2.43
C THR A 150 -0.83 -12.22 -3.84
N ALA A 151 -1.96 -11.57 -4.15
CA ALA A 151 -2.12 -10.83 -5.38
C ALA A 151 -1.06 -9.71 -5.48
N MET A 152 -0.86 -8.94 -4.42
CA MET A 152 0.14 -7.85 -4.40
C MET A 152 1.59 -8.35 -4.53
N TRP A 153 1.89 -9.53 -3.97
CA TRP A 153 3.17 -10.22 -4.17
C TRP A 153 3.41 -10.57 -5.64
N HIS A 154 2.43 -11.22 -6.29
CA HIS A 154 2.49 -11.54 -7.71
C HIS A 154 2.58 -10.29 -8.60
N PHE A 155 1.82 -9.25 -8.28
CA PHE A 155 1.85 -7.95 -8.99
C PHE A 155 3.26 -7.36 -9.04
N GLY A 156 3.95 -7.29 -7.89
CA GLY A 156 5.31 -6.75 -7.85
C GLY A 156 6.28 -7.61 -8.67
N ARG A 157 6.16 -8.93 -8.57
CA ARG A 157 7.00 -9.89 -9.30
C ARG A 157 6.80 -9.80 -10.82
N LEU A 158 5.56 -9.67 -11.27
CA LEU A 158 5.23 -9.50 -12.68
C LEU A 158 5.92 -8.24 -13.26
N LEU A 159 5.86 -7.12 -12.54
CA LEU A 159 6.56 -5.88 -12.93
C LEU A 159 8.08 -6.05 -12.93
N ALA A 160 8.63 -6.75 -11.93
CA ALA A 160 10.07 -7.01 -11.84
C ALA A 160 10.59 -7.92 -12.98
N LEU A 161 9.83 -8.97 -13.33
CA LEU A 161 10.16 -9.84 -14.46
C LEU A 161 10.06 -9.08 -15.78
N ALA A 162 8.99 -8.32 -16.00
CA ALA A 162 8.82 -7.48 -17.19
C ALA A 162 9.94 -6.44 -17.33
N ALA A 163 10.42 -5.87 -16.21
CA ALA A 163 11.57 -4.96 -16.21
C ALA A 163 12.88 -5.65 -16.64
N LYS A 164 13.12 -6.89 -16.20
CA LYS A 164 14.28 -7.69 -16.61
C LYS A 164 14.26 -8.09 -18.09
N VAL A 165 13.09 -8.18 -18.70
CA VAL A 165 13.00 -8.37 -20.16
C VAL A 165 13.40 -7.08 -20.89
N SER A 166 13.00 -5.91 -20.40
CA SER A 166 13.33 -4.61 -21.03
C SER A 166 14.80 -4.18 -20.91
N ASP A 167 15.52 -4.60 -19.85
CA ASP A 167 16.95 -4.27 -19.65
C ASP A 167 17.88 -4.90 -20.70
N THR A 168 17.37 -5.86 -21.48
CA THR A 168 18.11 -6.48 -22.61
C THR A 168 18.10 -5.64 -23.92
N SER A 169 17.56 -4.41 -23.93
CA SER A 169 17.28 -3.63 -25.15
C SER A 169 18.14 -2.37 -25.37
N GLY A 170 19.43 -2.44 -25.06
CA GLY A 170 20.39 -1.46 -25.56
C GLY A 170 20.62 -1.65 -27.06
N VAL A 171 19.84 -0.96 -27.90
CA VAL A 171 20.09 -0.68 -29.34
C VAL A 171 20.34 -1.96 -30.19
N VAL A 172 19.31 -2.38 -30.93
CA VAL A 172 19.17 -3.63 -31.71
C VAL A 172 18.71 -4.79 -30.82
N LEU A 173 17.41 -5.13 -30.89
CA LEU A 173 16.83 -6.27 -30.17
C LEU A 173 17.31 -7.60 -30.79
N PRO A 174 18.16 -8.40 -30.12
CA PRO A 174 18.14 -9.83 -30.36
C PRO A 174 16.78 -10.34 -29.88
N LYS A 175 16.25 -11.38 -30.55
CA LYS A 175 15.03 -12.09 -30.15
C LYS A 175 14.94 -12.20 -28.62
N ALA A 176 13.84 -11.74 -28.02
CA ALA A 176 13.64 -11.82 -26.58
C ALA A 176 13.96 -13.24 -26.08
N ASP A 177 14.64 -13.30 -24.93
CA ASP A 177 14.96 -14.56 -24.27
C ASP A 177 13.64 -15.29 -23.93
N ALA A 178 13.41 -16.42 -24.58
CA ALA A 178 12.15 -17.17 -24.48
C ALA A 178 11.86 -17.61 -23.04
N ASP A 179 12.91 -17.88 -22.25
CA ASP A 179 12.77 -18.29 -20.85
C ASP A 179 12.28 -17.11 -19.99
N LYS A 180 12.74 -15.88 -20.29
CA LYS A 180 12.27 -14.68 -19.60
C LYS A 180 10.82 -14.34 -19.95
N VAL A 181 10.42 -14.53 -21.20
CA VAL A 181 9.02 -14.34 -21.63
C VAL A 181 8.10 -15.36 -20.96
N ALA A 182 8.48 -16.65 -20.97
CA ALA A 182 7.72 -17.69 -20.30
C ALA A 182 7.57 -17.44 -18.78
N ALA A 183 8.60 -16.87 -18.14
CA ALA A 183 8.52 -16.49 -16.73
C ALA A 183 7.48 -15.37 -16.48
N VAL A 184 7.39 -14.37 -17.35
CA VAL A 184 6.37 -13.30 -17.27
C VAL A 184 4.97 -13.88 -17.44
N GLU A 185 4.76 -14.74 -18.43
CA GLU A 185 3.45 -15.37 -18.70
C GLU A 185 3.00 -16.26 -17.53
N ALA A 186 3.91 -17.06 -16.97
CA ALA A 186 3.63 -17.91 -15.82
C ALA A 186 3.24 -17.08 -14.58
N GLU A 187 3.93 -15.98 -14.32
CA GLU A 187 3.63 -15.08 -13.20
C GLU A 187 2.29 -14.35 -13.41
N ALA A 188 1.99 -13.93 -14.64
CA ALA A 188 0.70 -13.32 -14.99
C ALA A 188 -0.48 -14.29 -14.81
N GLU A 189 -0.31 -15.56 -15.19
CA GLU A 189 -1.31 -16.61 -14.94
C GLU A 189 -1.53 -16.84 -13.44
N ALA A 190 -0.46 -16.89 -12.63
CA ALA A 190 -0.58 -17.03 -11.19
C ALA A 190 -1.31 -15.84 -10.56
N PHE A 191 -0.99 -14.61 -10.99
CA PHE A 191 -1.69 -13.40 -10.56
C PHE A 191 -3.18 -13.42 -10.89
N ARG A 192 -3.55 -13.83 -12.12
CA ARG A 192 -4.94 -13.96 -12.56
C ARG A 192 -5.73 -14.95 -11.71
N ARG A 193 -5.14 -16.10 -11.37
CA ARG A 193 -5.79 -17.12 -10.53
C ARG A 193 -6.13 -16.61 -9.14
N VAL A 194 -5.18 -15.95 -8.48
CA VAL A 194 -5.39 -15.39 -7.13
C VAL A 194 -6.41 -14.26 -7.18
N SER A 195 -6.30 -13.38 -8.18
CA SER A 195 -7.18 -12.22 -8.31
C SER A 195 -8.61 -12.57 -8.68
N ALA A 196 -8.84 -13.67 -9.40
CA ALA A 196 -10.18 -14.19 -9.68
C ALA A 196 -10.94 -14.62 -8.40
N GLY A 197 -10.22 -14.91 -7.30
CA GLY A 197 -10.78 -15.23 -5.99
C GLY A 197 -11.07 -14.01 -5.11
N VAL A 198 -10.63 -12.81 -5.49
CA VAL A 198 -10.91 -11.57 -4.75
C VAL A 198 -12.25 -11.01 -5.23
N ASP A 199 -13.33 -11.21 -4.46
CA ASP A 199 -14.68 -10.75 -4.83
C ASP A 199 -14.82 -9.23 -4.63
N ASP A 200 -14.97 -8.48 -5.72
CA ASP A 200 -15.29 -7.04 -5.74
C ASP A 200 -16.59 -6.68 -4.96
N ARG A 201 -17.45 -7.66 -4.65
CA ARG A 201 -18.75 -7.45 -3.99
C ARG A 201 -18.70 -7.44 -2.47
N GLU A 202 -17.70 -8.07 -1.85
CA GLU A 202 -17.56 -8.03 -0.39
C GLU A 202 -16.84 -6.75 0.10
N ALA A 203 -16.12 -6.05 -0.77
CA ALA A 203 -15.22 -5.00 -0.33
C ALA A 203 -15.93 -3.77 0.27
N VAL A 204 -17.08 -3.29 -0.23
CA VAL A 204 -17.82 -2.20 0.44
C VAL A 204 -19.27 -2.10 -0.03
N SER A 205 -20.24 -2.28 0.87
CA SER A 205 -21.61 -1.75 0.67
C SER A 205 -21.61 -0.23 0.86
N LEU A 206 -21.10 0.51 -0.13
CA LEU A 206 -21.08 1.98 -0.05
C LEU A 206 -22.52 2.52 -0.06
N PRO A 207 -22.90 3.38 0.90
CA PRO A 207 -24.24 3.97 0.92
C PRO A 207 -24.49 4.84 -0.32
N SER A 208 -25.73 4.79 -0.81
CA SER A 208 -26.21 5.57 -1.96
C SER A 208 -26.61 6.99 -1.50
N PRO A 209 -26.39 8.06 -2.31
CA PRO A 209 -25.86 8.05 -3.67
C PRO A 209 -24.32 8.05 -3.71
N ARG A 210 -23.75 7.26 -4.63
CA ARG A 210 -22.35 7.33 -5.02
C ARG A 210 -22.15 8.64 -5.79
N TRP A 211 -21.81 9.73 -5.11
CA TRP A 211 -21.74 11.07 -5.69
C TRP A 211 -20.94 11.05 -7.01
N LYS A 212 -21.59 11.51 -8.08
CA LYS A 212 -21.19 11.37 -9.49
C LYS A 212 -19.68 11.53 -9.73
N LEU A 213 -19.04 10.43 -10.11
CA LEU A 213 -17.75 10.41 -10.79
C LEU A 213 -17.94 10.85 -12.25
N GLY A 214 -17.22 11.89 -12.67
CA GLY A 214 -16.82 12.02 -14.07
C GLY A 214 -15.97 10.80 -14.44
N GLY A 215 -15.95 10.42 -15.72
CA GLY A 215 -15.40 9.15 -16.23
C GLY A 215 -13.87 8.95 -16.10
N GLN A 216 -13.28 9.23 -14.95
CA GLN A 216 -11.89 8.97 -14.62
C GLN A 216 -11.77 8.24 -13.27
N ILE A 217 -10.60 7.61 -13.10
CA ILE A 217 -10.17 6.76 -11.97
C ILE A 217 -10.63 7.37 -10.64
N GLY A 218 -11.63 6.73 -10.03
CA GLY A 218 -12.20 7.15 -8.75
C GLY A 218 -11.62 6.34 -7.60
N LEU A 219 -11.44 6.99 -6.45
CA LEU A 219 -10.93 6.41 -5.20
C LEU A 219 -11.74 5.21 -4.66
N TYR A 220 -12.92 4.93 -5.23
CA TYR A 220 -13.89 3.94 -4.72
C TYR A 220 -14.55 3.04 -5.79
N SER A 221 -14.10 3.06 -7.06
CA SER A 221 -14.40 1.92 -7.95
C SER A 221 -13.56 0.73 -7.50
N GLY A 222 -13.98 -0.51 -7.76
CA GLY A 222 -13.13 -1.69 -7.62
C GLY A 222 -11.88 -1.54 -8.50
N GLY A 223 -10.89 -0.80 -7.97
CA GLY A 223 -9.71 -0.37 -8.69
C GLY A 223 -8.81 -1.55 -9.02
N TYR A 224 -9.01 -2.67 -8.31
CA TYR A 224 -8.30 -3.92 -8.53
C TYR A 224 -8.53 -4.42 -9.94
N ARG A 225 -9.75 -4.72 -10.38
CA ARG A 225 -9.96 -5.29 -11.74
C ARG A 225 -9.41 -4.43 -12.88
N TYR A 226 -9.51 -3.10 -12.77
CA TYR A 226 -8.92 -2.20 -13.76
C TYR A 226 -7.40 -2.10 -13.66
N LEU A 227 -6.84 -2.13 -12.45
CA LEU A 227 -5.40 -2.18 -12.23
C LEU A 227 -4.81 -3.51 -12.75
N LEU A 228 -5.49 -4.63 -12.52
CA LEU A 228 -5.14 -5.96 -13.05
C LEU A 228 -5.01 -5.90 -14.57
N ASP A 229 -6.08 -5.46 -15.25
CA ASP A 229 -6.11 -5.33 -16.72
C ASP A 229 -5.01 -4.40 -17.23
N TRP A 230 -4.75 -3.28 -16.56
CA TRP A 230 -3.66 -2.38 -16.93
C TRP A 230 -2.28 -3.01 -16.78
N VAL A 231 -2.04 -3.75 -15.71
CA VAL A 231 -0.75 -4.35 -15.41
C VAL A 231 -0.45 -5.52 -16.33
N GLU A 232 -1.47 -6.35 -16.59
CA GLU A 232 -1.40 -7.40 -17.59
C GLU A 232 -1.07 -6.82 -18.96
N ARG A 233 -1.81 -5.80 -19.41
CA ARG A 233 -1.52 -5.12 -20.68
C ARG A 233 -0.15 -4.46 -20.72
N MET A 234 0.35 -3.91 -19.61
CA MET A 234 1.70 -3.37 -19.55
C MET A 234 2.76 -4.46 -19.64
N ALA A 235 2.54 -5.61 -18.99
CA ALA A 235 3.44 -6.76 -19.08
C ALA A 235 3.42 -7.38 -20.49
N GLU A 236 2.23 -7.63 -21.03
CA GLU A 236 2.01 -8.13 -22.39
C GLU A 236 2.55 -7.17 -23.46
N GLY A 237 2.29 -5.87 -23.33
CA GLY A 237 2.80 -4.85 -24.23
C GLY A 237 4.33 -4.75 -24.21
N ARG A 238 4.96 -4.96 -23.05
CA ARG A 238 6.41 -5.07 -22.93
C ARG A 238 6.95 -6.34 -23.58
N VAL A 239 6.21 -7.45 -23.53
CA VAL A 239 6.57 -8.70 -24.20
C VAL A 239 6.42 -8.58 -25.72
N ALA A 240 5.32 -7.99 -26.20
CA ALA A 240 4.98 -7.89 -27.61
C ALA A 240 5.78 -6.82 -28.38
N ALA A 241 6.38 -5.85 -27.68
CA ALA A 241 7.25 -4.83 -28.25
C ALA A 241 8.70 -5.32 -28.50
N LEU A 242 8.98 -6.61 -28.27
CA LEU A 242 10.28 -7.26 -28.40
C LEU A 242 10.29 -8.30 -29.53
#